data_AF-A0A509L3Y8-F1
#
_entry.id   AF-A0A509L3Y8-F1
#
_cell.length_a   1.000
_cell.length_b   1.000
_cell.length_c   1.000
_cell.angle_alpha   90.00
_cell.angle_beta   90.00
_cell.angle_gamma   90.00
#
_symmetry.space_group_name_H-M   'P 1'
#
loop_
_entity.id
_entity.type
_entity.pdbx_description
1 polymer ?
#
loop_
_entity_poly.entity_id
_entity_poly.type
_entity_poly.pdbx_seq_one_letter_code
_entity_poly.pdbx_strand_id
1 'polypeptide(L)'
;KGLARNIDQARLNKVYYDYFFEGFMKNILTTVLPVLLMAAYINEAYNPDKLSKLFGRYYVFKIPGFGGDPTPVGALVWFVLLLIIVHVLWAVAMHVLKKKKDPKPVKIPKT
;
A
#
# COMPACT_ATOMS: atom_id res chain seq x y z
N LYS A 1 2.39 -48.93 8.52
CA LYS A 1 2.69 -47.82 7.57
C LYS A 1 1.80 -46.58 7.74
N GLY A 2 0.60 -46.66 8.35
CA GLY A 2 -0.28 -45.49 8.51
C GLY A 2 0.14 -44.47 9.59
N LEU A 3 0.71 -44.93 10.71
CA LEU A 3 1.09 -44.04 11.83
C LEU A 3 2.17 -43.02 11.42
N ALA A 4 3.22 -43.49 10.73
CA ALA A 4 4.29 -42.63 10.22
C ALA A 4 3.77 -41.60 9.19
N ARG A 5 2.82 -41.99 8.32
CA ARG A 5 2.21 -41.09 7.33
C ARG A 5 1.35 -40.01 7.98
N ASN A 6 0.60 -40.36 9.03
CA ASN A 6 -0.23 -39.41 9.76
C ASN A 6 0.62 -38.41 10.57
N ILE A 7 1.73 -38.86 11.16
CA ILE A 7 2.69 -38.01 11.87
C ILE A 7 3.37 -37.04 10.90
N ASP A 8 3.77 -37.52 9.72
CA ASP A 8 4.40 -36.70 8.69
C ASP A 8 3.43 -35.63 8.14
N GLN A 9 2.18 -36.01 7.89
CA GLN A 9 1.13 -35.08 7.44
C GLN A 9 0.79 -34.03 8.50
N ALA A 10 0.74 -34.39 9.79
CA ALA A 10 0.51 -33.44 10.87
C ALA A 10 1.66 -32.43 10.99
N ARG A 11 2.91 -32.89 10.82
CA ARG A 11 4.09 -32.02 10.84
C ARG A 11 4.10 -31.08 9.65
N LEU A 12 3.78 -31.57 8.45
CA LEU A 12 3.73 -30.77 7.23
C LEU A 12 2.66 -29.67 7.31
N ASN A 13 1.47 -29.99 7.82
CA ASN A 13 0.40 -29.02 8.01
C ASN A 13 0.80 -27.95 9.04
N LYS A 14 1.46 -28.36 10.14
CA LYS A 14 1.97 -27.40 11.13
C LYS A 14 2.99 -26.45 10.54
N VAL A 15 3.98 -26.96 9.81
CA VAL A 15 5.02 -26.14 9.16
C VAL A 15 4.40 -25.17 8.14
N TYR A 16 3.40 -25.61 7.38
CA TYR A 16 2.65 -24.74 6.47
C TYR A 16 1.98 -23.57 7.22
N TYR A 17 1.26 -23.86 8.31
CA TYR A 17 0.61 -22.82 9.10
C TYR A 17 1.62 -21.90 9.78
N ASP A 18 2.73 -22.42 10.31
CA ASP A 18 3.77 -21.60 10.93
C ASP A 18 4.34 -20.56 9.93
N TYR A 19 4.71 -20.99 8.72
CA TYR A 19 5.18 -20.06 7.68
C TYR A 19 4.09 -19.09 7.19
N PHE A 20 2.85 -19.58 7.05
CA PHE A 20 1.73 -18.73 6.68
C PHE A 20 1.49 -17.64 7.73
N PHE A 21 1.37 -18.01 9.00
CA PHE A 21 1.14 -17.06 10.09
C PHE A 21 2.33 -16.12 10.28
N GLU A 22 3.57 -16.62 10.16
CA GLU A 22 4.76 -15.77 10.29
C GLU A 22 4.78 -14.67 9.23
N GLY A 23 4.53 -15.00 7.96
CA GLY A 23 4.48 -14.00 6.89
C GLY A 23 3.25 -13.09 6.97
N PHE A 24 2.07 -13.69 7.16
CA PHE A 24 0.79 -13.00 7.12
C PHE A 24 0.58 -12.08 8.33
N MET A 25 0.79 -12.58 9.55
CA MET A 25 0.61 -11.79 10.77
C MET A 25 1.63 -10.66 10.84
N LYS A 26 2.88 -10.94 10.45
CA LYS A 26 3.91 -9.91 10.39
C LYS A 26 3.48 -8.79 9.45
N ASN A 27 3.04 -9.11 8.24
CA ASN A 27 2.63 -8.08 7.29
C ASN A 27 1.37 -7.32 7.74
N ILE A 28 0.40 -7.99 8.37
CA ILE A 28 -0.76 -7.31 8.94
C ILE A 28 -0.31 -6.29 9.98
N LEU A 29 0.52 -6.72 10.93
CA LEU A 29 0.93 -5.87 12.05
C LEU A 29 1.85 -4.73 11.61
N THR A 30 2.76 -4.97 10.67
CA THR A 30 3.76 -3.97 10.27
C THR A 30 3.28 -3.04 9.16
N THR A 31 2.34 -3.48 8.33
CA THR A 31 1.98 -2.76 7.10
C THR A 31 0.52 -2.36 7.09
N VAL A 32 -0.40 -3.30 7.33
CA VAL A 32 -1.85 -3.05 7.20
C VAL A 32 -2.37 -2.25 8.38
N LEU A 33 -2.01 -2.65 9.61
CA LEU A 33 -2.52 -2.07 10.83
C LEU A 33 -2.17 -0.57 10.98
N PRO A 34 -0.92 -0.12 10.73
CA PRO A 34 -0.61 1.31 10.76
C PRO A 34 -1.41 2.13 9.74
N VAL A 35 -1.63 1.59 8.54
CA VAL A 35 -2.42 2.25 7.49
C VAL A 35 -3.88 2.38 7.90
N LEU A 36 -4.46 1.32 8.48
CA LEU A 36 -5.84 1.34 8.97
C LEU A 36 -6.00 2.30 10.16
N LEU A 37 -5.05 2.33 11.10
CA LEU A 37 -5.07 3.28 12.21
C LEU A 37 -4.99 4.72 11.72
N MET A 38 -4.14 4.99 10.73
CA MET A 38 -4.05 6.33 10.13
C MET A 38 -5.33 6.70 9.38
N ALA A 39 -5.92 5.77 8.62
CA ALA A 39 -7.20 5.97 7.95
C ALA A 39 -8.32 6.30 8.94
N ALA A 40 -8.40 5.54 10.04
CA ALA A 40 -9.37 5.78 11.11
C ALA A 40 -9.15 7.14 11.77
N TYR A 41 -7.90 7.50 12.08
CA TYR A 41 -7.56 8.80 12.63
C TYR A 41 -7.96 9.94 11.70
N ILE A 42 -7.65 9.85 10.40
CA ILE A 42 -8.01 10.88 9.41
C ILE A 42 -9.52 11.00 9.29
N ASN A 43 -10.23 9.88 9.22
CA ASN A 43 -11.69 9.88 9.17
C ASN A 43 -12.29 10.54 10.41
N GLU A 44 -11.73 10.27 11.59
CA GLU A 44 -12.21 10.85 12.84
C GLU A 44 -11.85 12.34 12.96
N ALA A 45 -10.61 12.72 12.70
CA ALA A 45 -10.12 14.10 12.87
C ALA A 45 -10.63 15.06 11.79
N TYR A 46 -10.81 14.57 10.56
CA TYR A 46 -11.15 15.37 9.39
C TYR A 46 -12.43 14.89 8.70
N ASN A 47 -13.42 14.47 9.50
CA ASN A 47 -14.77 14.26 8.98
C ASN A 47 -15.37 15.59 8.46
N PRO A 48 -16.44 15.56 7.64
CA PRO A 48 -17.04 16.76 7.06
C PRO A 48 -17.43 17.84 8.08
N ASP A 49 -17.93 17.45 9.26
CA ASP A 49 -18.34 18.38 10.31
C ASP A 49 -17.14 19.09 10.95
N LYS A 50 -16.08 18.35 11.27
CA LYS A 50 -14.83 18.89 11.82
C LYS A 50 -14.09 19.70 10.78
N LEU A 51 -14.06 19.28 9.52
CA LEU A 51 -13.53 20.08 8.41
C LEU A 51 -14.28 21.42 8.30
N SER A 52 -15.61 21.40 8.38
CA SER A 52 -16.42 22.62 8.36
C SER A 52 -16.11 23.53 9.54
N LYS A 53 -15.93 22.97 10.75
CA LYS A 53 -15.57 23.73 11.96
C LYS A 53 -14.16 24.30 11.91
N LEU A 54 -13.18 23.54 11.40
CA LEU A 54 -11.76 23.91 11.41
C LEU A 54 -11.38 24.80 10.22
N PHE A 55 -11.98 24.58 9.05
CA PHE A 55 -11.58 25.22 7.79
C PHE A 55 -12.71 25.98 7.10
N GLY A 56 -13.92 26.03 7.67
CA GLY A 56 -15.09 26.68 7.07
C GLY A 56 -15.64 25.95 5.83
N ARG A 57 -15.16 24.73 5.55
CA ARG A 57 -15.53 23.94 4.37
C ARG A 57 -15.51 22.44 4.68
N TYR A 58 -16.44 21.69 4.12
CA TYR A 58 -16.60 20.25 4.37
C TYR A 58 -15.74 19.34 3.48
N TYR A 59 -14.85 19.92 2.66
CA TYR A 59 -14.05 19.22 1.66
C TYR A 59 -12.59 19.66 1.69
N VAL A 60 -11.68 18.78 1.25
CA VAL A 60 -10.25 19.09 1.12
C VAL A 60 -10.00 19.84 -0.18
N PHE A 61 -10.51 19.32 -1.30
CA PHE A 61 -10.48 19.94 -2.61
C PHE A 61 -11.71 19.53 -3.42
N LYS A 62 -11.94 20.25 -4.51
CA LYS A 62 -13.03 19.98 -5.47
C LYS A 62 -12.41 19.58 -6.80
N ILE A 63 -12.90 18.51 -7.40
CA ILE A 63 -12.54 18.12 -8.75
C ILE A 63 -13.61 18.67 -9.70
N PRO A 64 -13.25 19.35 -10.80
CA PRO A 64 -14.23 19.74 -11.80
C PRO A 64 -14.90 18.48 -12.36
N GLY A 65 -16.22 18.35 -12.14
CA GLY A 65 -16.99 17.22 -12.66
C GLY A 65 -17.22 17.34 -14.17
N PHE A 66 -17.42 16.21 -14.83
CA PHE A 66 -17.91 16.14 -16.21
C PHE A 66 -19.39 16.57 -16.26
N GLY A 67 -19.68 17.87 -16.11
CA GLY A 67 -21.07 18.35 -16.11
C GLY A 67 -21.36 19.67 -15.37
N GLY A 68 -20.35 20.34 -14.81
CA GLY A 68 -20.47 21.71 -14.29
C GLY A 68 -20.40 21.83 -12.77
N ASP A 69 -20.86 20.83 -12.02
CA ASP A 69 -20.79 20.88 -10.55
C ASP A 69 -19.48 20.25 -10.03
N PRO A 70 -18.64 20.99 -9.29
CA PRO A 70 -17.41 20.46 -8.72
C PRO A 70 -17.72 19.41 -7.65
N THR A 71 -17.20 18.20 -7.80
CA THR A 71 -17.39 17.13 -6.82
C THR A 71 -16.45 17.35 -5.62
N PRO A 72 -16.98 17.50 -4.39
CA PRO A 72 -16.16 17.67 -3.19
C PRO A 72 -15.49 16.35 -2.81
N VAL A 73 -14.20 16.40 -2.49
CA VAL A 73 -13.43 15.24 -2.04
C VAL A 73 -13.11 15.36 -0.55
N GLY A 74 -13.51 14.34 0.22
CA GLY A 74 -13.25 14.24 1.66
C GLY A 74 -11.81 13.80 1.99
N ALA A 75 -11.41 14.00 3.24
CA ALA A 75 -10.04 13.73 3.68
C ALA A 75 -9.63 12.25 3.58
N LEU A 76 -10.55 11.32 3.88
CA LEU A 76 -10.26 9.89 3.79
C LEU A 76 -10.01 9.43 2.34
N VAL A 77 -10.83 9.89 1.40
CA VAL A 77 -10.65 9.59 -0.04
C VAL A 77 -9.32 10.14 -0.52
N TRP A 78 -8.98 11.37 -0.11
CA TRP A 78 -7.71 11.97 -0.46
C TRP A 78 -6.51 11.20 0.10
N PHE A 79 -6.59 10.72 1.34
CA PHE A 79 -5.55 9.88 1.95
C PHE A 79 -5.31 8.59 1.14
N VAL A 80 -6.37 7.90 0.74
CA VAL A 80 -6.25 6.68 -0.09
C VAL A 80 -5.60 7.00 -1.43
N LEU A 81 -5.98 8.11 -2.07
CA LEU A 81 -5.36 8.56 -3.32
C LEU A 81 -3.86 8.85 -3.14
N LEU A 82 -3.45 9.51 -2.05
CA LEU A 82 -2.05 9.77 -1.75
C LEU A 82 -1.25 8.48 -1.55
N LEU A 83 -1.82 7.46 -0.89
CA LEU A 83 -1.17 6.17 -0.75
C LEU A 83 -0.88 5.55 -2.13
N ILE A 84 -1.86 5.57 -3.05
CA ILE A 84 -1.68 5.05 -4.41
C ILE A 84 -0.58 5.84 -5.14
N ILE A 85 -0.62 7.17 -5.08
CA ILE A 85 0.36 8.04 -5.73
C ILE A 85 1.78 7.75 -5.22
N VAL A 86 1.97 7.60 -3.90
CA VAL A 86 3.29 7.29 -3.32
C VAL A 86 3.83 5.95 -3.84
N HIS A 87 2.97 4.92 -3.93
CA HIS A 87 3.38 3.62 -4.49
C HIS A 87 3.74 3.72 -5.97
N VAL A 88 2.98 4.48 -6.75
CA VAL A 88 3.28 4.74 -8.18
C VAL A 88 4.60 5.48 -8.33
N LEU A 89 4.82 6.56 -7.58
CA LEU A 89 6.06 7.33 -7.61
C LEU A 89 7.27 6.47 -7.23
N TRP A 90 7.13 5.62 -6.21
CA TRP A 90 8.18 4.68 -5.82
C TRP A 90 8.49 3.66 -6.91
N ALA A 91 7.45 3.08 -7.53
CA ALA A 91 7.62 2.14 -8.64
C ALA A 91 8.32 2.79 -9.84
N VAL A 92 7.92 4.00 -10.21
CA VAL A 92 8.55 4.78 -11.29
C VAL A 92 10.00 5.13 -10.93
N ALA A 93 10.27 5.59 -9.71
CA ALA A 93 11.62 5.91 -9.26
C ALA A 93 12.55 4.68 -9.36
N MET A 94 12.09 3.51 -8.89
CA MET A 94 12.83 2.26 -9.00
C MET A 94 13.07 1.86 -10.47
N HIS A 95 12.11 2.09 -11.35
CA HIS A 95 12.26 1.80 -12.78
C HIS A 95 13.32 2.70 -13.44
N VAL A 96 13.30 4.00 -13.15
CA VAL A 96 14.28 4.96 -13.68
C VAL A 96 15.70 4.68 -13.16
N LEU A 97 15.84 4.33 -11.88
CA LEU A 97 17.14 4.03 -11.27
C LEU A 97 17.76 2.73 -11.80
N LYS A 98 16.95 1.69 -12.10
CA LYS A 98 17.45 0.45 -12.72
C LYS A 98 18.05 0.71 -14.11
N LYS A 99 17.43 1.59 -14.90
CA LYS A 99 17.90 1.95 -16.25
C LYS A 99 19.28 2.62 -16.27
N LYS A 100 19.72 3.21 -15.15
CA LYS A 100 21.07 3.80 -15.01
C LYS A 100 22.17 2.79 -14.65
N LYS A 101 21.81 1.60 -14.16
CA LYS A 101 22.78 0.58 -13.71
C LYS A 101 23.23 -0.38 -14.80
N ASP A 102 22.64 -0.34 -16.00
CA ASP A 102 23.14 -1.14 -17.12
C ASP A 102 24.47 -0.55 -17.63
N PRO A 103 25.61 -1.22 -17.38
CA PRO A 103 26.89 -0.78 -17.92
C PRO A 103 26.83 -0.98 -19.44
N LYS A 104 27.10 0.07 -20.21
CA LYS A 104 27.30 -0.07 -21.66
C LYS A 104 28.34 -1.17 -21.90
N PRO A 105 28.09 -2.16 -22.77
CA PRO A 105 29.09 -3.19 -23.06
C PRO A 105 30.36 -2.52 -23.59
N VAL A 106 31.48 -2.75 -22.89
CA VAL A 106 32.81 -2.33 -23.33
C VAL A 106 33.09 -3.03 -24.66
N LYS A 107 33.18 -2.25 -25.74
CA LYS A 107 33.58 -2.77 -27.05
C LYS A 107 35.08 -3.08 -26.97
N ILE A 108 35.42 -4.37 -26.86
CA ILE A 108 36.82 -4.83 -26.95
C ILE A 108 37.20 -4.79 -28.44
N PRO A 109 38.24 -4.03 -28.84
CA PRO A 109 38.72 -4.04 -30.22
C PRO A 109 39.27 -5.43 -30.55
N LYS A 110 38.84 -6.00 -31.68
CA LYS A 110 39.42 -7.23 -32.23
C LYS A 110 40.78 -6.88 -32.83
N THR A 111 41.84 -7.46 -32.26
CA THR A 111 43.18 -7.54 -32.87
C THR A 111 43.25 -8.73 -33.82
#